data_AF-A0A6V7KUR3-F1
#
_entry.id   AF-A0A6V7KUR3-F1
#
_cell.length_a   1.000
_cell.length_b   1.000
_cell.length_c   1.000
_cell.angle_alpha   90.00
_cell.angle_beta   90.00
_cell.angle_gamma   90.00
#
_symmetry.space_group_name_H-M   'P 1'
#
loop_
_entity.id
_entity.type
_entity.pdbx_description
1 polymer ?
#
loop_
_entity_poly.entity_id
_entity_poly.type
_entity_poly.pdbx_seq_one_letter_code
_entity_poly.pdbx_strand_id
1 'polypeptide(L)'
;FLQRSQLPIPEHICKEAKRRIKEGTADKNVFDAVQQEVERLIRETIYPNFLSSDLYLSYVAAYQNADSAGCPSSNSSRDMSVSCGPTLLPTLHEDIELNTGTFSRSACGTPGELRLTKDVLMYTQQTRAMDVRPKSEAYAG
;
A
#
# COMPACT_ATOMS: atom_id res chain seq x y z
N PHE A 1 9.01 20.23 2.63
CA PHE A 1 7.94 20.38 1.61
C PHE A 1 6.65 20.97 2.17
N LEU A 2 6.23 20.64 3.40
CA LEU A 2 5.31 21.47 4.18
C LEU A 2 5.87 21.60 5.59
N GLN A 3 6.36 22.79 5.94
CA GLN A 3 6.76 23.07 7.31
C GLN A 3 5.47 23.25 8.10
N ARG A 4 5.07 22.18 8.79
CA ARG A 4 3.78 22.00 9.46
C ARG A 4 3.33 23.26 10.19
N SER A 5 2.32 23.96 9.65
CA SER A 5 1.21 24.65 10.37
C SER A 5 0.69 25.92 9.68
N GLN A 6 1.35 26.47 8.67
CA GLN A 6 0.86 27.66 7.95
C GLN A 6 0.73 27.37 6.45
N LEU A 7 -0.43 26.84 6.06
CA LEU A 7 -0.89 27.04 4.68
C LEU A 7 -1.29 28.53 4.62
N PRO A 8 -0.69 29.36 3.75
CA PRO A 8 -1.04 30.78 3.59
C PRO A 8 -2.39 30.93 2.87
N ILE A 9 -3.43 30.35 3.46
CA ILE A 9 -4.80 30.48 3.00
C ILE A 9 -5.28 31.87 3.41
N PRO A 10 -5.82 32.68 2.48
CA PRO A 10 -6.36 33.99 2.81
C PRO A 10 -7.35 33.92 3.98
N GLU A 11 -7.15 34.79 4.98
CA GLU A 11 -7.93 34.74 6.21
C GLU A 11 -9.44 34.84 5.98
N HIS A 12 -9.87 35.60 4.98
CA HIS A 12 -11.28 35.82 4.68
C HIS A 12 -12.00 34.51 4.28
N ILE A 13 -11.30 33.59 3.59
CA ILE A 13 -11.84 32.29 3.18
C ILE A 13 -12.06 31.41 4.40
N CYS A 14 -11.06 31.35 5.29
CA CYS A 14 -11.17 30.61 6.55
C CYS A 14 -12.23 31.21 7.49
N LYS A 15 -12.34 32.53 7.56
CA LYS A 15 -13.34 33.22 8.37
C LYS A 15 -14.75 32.92 7.88
N GLU A 16 -14.98 32.90 6.58
CA GLU A 16 -16.28 32.60 5.99
C GLU A 16 -16.73 31.17 6.29
N ALA A 17 -15.86 30.17 6.10
CA ALA A 17 -16.16 28.78 6.45
C ALA A 17 -16.50 28.64 7.95
N LYS A 18 -15.69 29.24 8.83
CA LYS A 18 -15.94 29.25 10.28
C LYS A 18 -17.25 29.94 10.66
N ARG A 19 -17.59 31.03 9.98
CA ARG A 19 -18.84 31.78 10.19
C ARG A 19 -20.05 30.92 9.89
N ARG A 20 -20.09 30.26 8.72
CA ARG A 20 -21.19 29.37 8.32
C ARG A 20 -21.37 28.18 9.27
N ILE A 21 -20.27 27.63 9.78
CA ILE A 21 -20.31 26.57 10.80
C ILE A 21 -20.93 27.11 12.11
N LYS A 22 -20.48 28.27 12.57
CA LYS A 22 -20.97 28.89 13.81
C LYS A 22 -22.45 29.27 13.74
N GLU A 23 -22.91 29.71 12.58
CA GLU A 23 -24.31 30.10 12.33
C GLU A 23 -25.24 28.92 12.07
N GLY A 24 -24.73 27.69 11.98
CA GLY A 24 -25.53 26.51 11.64
C GLY A 24 -26.02 26.49 10.18
N THR A 25 -25.45 27.34 9.32
CA THR A 25 -25.74 27.43 7.88
C THR A 25 -24.71 26.68 7.02
N ALA A 26 -23.91 25.82 7.65
CA ALA A 26 -22.95 24.96 6.98
C ALA A 26 -23.68 23.86 6.19
N ASP A 27 -23.39 23.80 4.90
CA ASP A 27 -23.77 22.71 4.00
C ASP A 27 -22.55 21.83 3.69
N LYS A 28 -22.74 20.81 2.86
CA LYS A 28 -21.66 19.93 2.36
C LYS A 28 -20.55 20.68 1.61
N ASN A 29 -20.78 21.92 1.20
CA ASN A 29 -19.89 22.73 0.38
C ASN A 29 -19.20 23.84 1.20
N VAL A 30 -19.37 23.85 2.53
CA VAL A 30 -18.86 24.91 3.42
C VAL A 30 -17.32 25.09 3.35
N PHE A 31 -16.61 24.05 2.88
CA PHE A 31 -15.16 24.06 2.73
C PHE A 31 -14.68 24.20 1.28
N ASP A 32 -15.57 24.31 0.29
CA ASP A 32 -15.17 24.31 -1.14
C ASP A 32 -14.17 25.43 -1.45
N ALA A 33 -14.41 26.64 -0.93
CA ALA A 33 -13.51 27.77 -1.11
C ALA A 33 -12.13 27.55 -0.44
N VAL A 34 -12.12 26.92 0.75
CA VAL A 34 -10.88 26.58 1.45
C VAL A 34 -10.12 25.50 0.67
N GLN A 35 -10.83 24.47 0.21
CA GLN A 35 -10.27 23.36 -0.56
C GLN A 35 -9.68 23.86 -1.87
N GLN A 36 -10.40 24.71 -2.61
CA GLN A 36 -9.92 25.28 -3.87
C GLN A 36 -8.60 26.02 -3.69
N GLU A 37 -8.46 26.79 -2.60
CA GLU A 37 -7.24 27.53 -2.33
C GLU A 37 -6.07 26.63 -1.93
N VAL A 38 -6.33 25.60 -1.12
CA VAL A 38 -5.32 24.58 -0.80
C VAL A 38 -4.88 23.84 -2.05
N GLU A 39 -5.82 23.45 -2.91
CA GLU A 39 -5.54 22.77 -4.17
C GLU A 39 -4.71 23.65 -5.10
N ARG A 40 -5.08 24.92 -5.24
CA ARG A 40 -4.33 25.92 -6.01
C ARG A 40 -2.89 26.03 -5.51
N LEU A 41 -2.70 26.18 -4.20
CA LEU A 41 -1.38 26.25 -3.58
C LEU A 41 -0.56 24.98 -3.84
N ILE A 42 -1.18 23.80 -3.68
CA ILE A 42 -0.52 22.52 -3.97
C ILE A 42 -0.08 22.50 -5.42
N ARG A 43 -0.98 22.79 -6.36
CA ARG A 43 -0.72 22.71 -7.80
C ARG A 43 0.39 23.66 -8.26
N GLU A 44 0.38 24.89 -7.75
CA GLU A 44 1.31 25.93 -8.19
C GLU A 44 2.68 25.84 -7.52
N THR A 45 2.73 25.38 -6.27
CA THR A 45 3.97 25.45 -5.47
C THR A 45 4.43 24.07 -5.02
N ILE A 46 3.63 23.37 -4.23
CA ILE A 46 4.10 22.16 -3.52
C ILE A 46 4.35 21.03 -4.52
N TYR A 47 3.49 20.87 -5.51
CA TYR A 47 3.53 19.77 -6.46
C TYR A 47 4.75 19.86 -7.40
N PRO A 48 5.04 21.00 -8.06
CA PRO A 48 6.28 21.15 -8.83
C PRO A 48 7.54 20.89 -7.98
N ASN A 49 7.59 21.45 -6.77
CA ASN A 49 8.71 21.26 -5.85
C ASN A 49 8.85 19.80 -5.38
N PHE A 50 7.72 19.10 -5.20
CA PHE A 50 7.71 17.69 -4.86
C PHE A 50 8.23 16.84 -6.03
N LEU A 51 7.81 17.12 -7.26
CA LEU A 51 8.29 16.41 -8.45
C LEU A 51 9.80 16.59 -8.67
N SER A 52 10.37 17.72 -8.28
CA SER A 52 11.83 17.93 -8.31
C SER A 52 12.55 17.44 -7.06
N SER A 53 11.84 16.97 -6.04
CA SER A 53 12.46 16.56 -4.77
C SER A 53 13.17 15.22 -4.88
N ASP A 54 14.26 15.05 -4.11
CA ASP A 54 14.98 13.78 -4.02
C ASP A 54 14.08 12.60 -3.64
N LEU A 55 13.02 12.85 -2.86
CA LEU A 55 12.04 11.83 -2.49
C LEU A 55 11.32 11.26 -3.72
N TYR A 56 10.82 12.13 -4.60
CA TYR A 56 10.12 11.69 -5.81
C TYR A 56 11.10 11.12 -6.84
N LEU A 57 12.26 11.75 -7.03
CA LEU A 57 13.27 11.29 -7.98
C LEU A 57 13.85 9.92 -7.60
N SER A 58 14.13 9.68 -6.31
CA SER A 58 14.58 8.38 -5.82
C SER A 58 13.49 7.31 -5.96
N TYR A 59 12.23 7.65 -5.70
CA TYR A 59 11.10 6.77 -5.97
C TYR A 59 11.09 6.35 -7.45
N VAL A 60 11.11 7.30 -8.38
CA VAL A 60 11.12 7.01 -9.83
C VAL A 60 12.34 6.20 -10.24
N ALA A 61 13.53 6.53 -9.73
CA ALA A 61 14.76 5.80 -10.01
C ALA A 61 14.71 4.34 -9.53
N ALA A 62 14.07 4.07 -8.38
CA ALA A 62 13.92 2.71 -7.87
C ALA A 62 13.06 1.83 -8.79
N TYR A 63 11.97 2.37 -9.36
CA TYR A 63 11.12 1.62 -10.28
C TYR A 63 11.76 1.45 -11.67
N GLN A 64 12.51 2.43 -12.17
CA GLN A 64 13.20 2.31 -13.45
C GLN A 64 14.43 1.40 -13.40
N ASN A 65 15.13 1.37 -12.26
CA ASN A 65 16.31 0.50 -12.09
C ASN A 65 15.97 -0.92 -11.58
N ALA A 66 14.74 -1.16 -11.11
CA ALA A 66 14.28 -2.51 -10.77
C ALA A 66 14.29 -3.44 -12.00
N ASP A 67 13.93 -2.92 -13.17
CA ASP A 67 13.97 -3.65 -14.45
C ASP A 67 15.37 -3.64 -15.09
N SER A 68 16.27 -2.75 -14.62
CA SER A 68 17.67 -2.67 -15.05
C SER A 68 18.63 -3.49 -14.17
N ALA A 69 18.12 -4.37 -13.32
CA ALA A 69 18.86 -5.54 -12.84
C ALA A 69 19.06 -6.56 -14.00
N GLY A 70 19.51 -6.04 -15.14
CA GLY A 70 20.10 -6.80 -16.22
C GLY A 70 21.27 -7.56 -15.64
N CYS A 71 21.18 -8.86 -15.84
CA CYS A 71 22.15 -9.88 -15.52
C CYS A 71 23.58 -9.38 -15.80
N PRO A 72 24.59 -9.66 -14.95
CA PRO A 72 25.97 -9.49 -15.35
C PRO A 72 26.23 -10.42 -16.54
N SER A 73 26.14 -9.88 -17.75
CA SER A 73 26.45 -10.63 -18.95
C SER A 73 27.97 -10.80 -19.04
N SER A 74 28.34 -12.07 -19.26
CA SER A 74 29.65 -12.52 -19.73
C SER A 74 30.77 -12.57 -18.70
N ASN A 75 30.80 -13.65 -17.92
CA ASN A 75 31.99 -14.50 -17.91
C ASN A 75 31.58 -15.97 -17.84
N SER A 76 31.97 -16.71 -18.87
CA SER A 76 31.72 -18.12 -19.07
C SER A 76 32.18 -18.99 -17.89
N SER A 77 31.27 -19.71 -17.25
CA SER A 77 31.51 -21.10 -16.85
C SER A 77 30.19 -21.81 -16.56
N ARG A 78 29.93 -22.81 -17.39
CA ARG A 78 28.98 -23.90 -17.23
C ARG A 78 29.12 -24.58 -15.85
N ASP A 79 28.29 -24.20 -14.89
CA ASP A 79 27.98 -25.03 -13.74
C ASP A 79 26.48 -24.90 -13.43
N MET A 80 25.79 -26.04 -13.47
CA MET A 80 24.37 -26.15 -13.17
C MET A 80 24.15 -25.86 -11.68
N SER A 81 23.85 -24.60 -11.36
CA SER A 81 23.41 -24.22 -10.02
C SER A 81 21.89 -24.10 -10.01
N VAL A 82 21.23 -25.15 -9.50
CA VAL A 82 19.89 -25.07 -8.93
C VAL A 82 19.98 -24.23 -7.64
N SER A 83 20.12 -22.92 -7.80
CA SER A 83 19.95 -21.96 -6.73
C SER A 83 18.56 -21.35 -6.87
N CYS A 84 17.60 -21.95 -6.17
CA CYS A 84 16.29 -21.35 -5.95
C CYS A 84 16.47 -20.06 -5.14
N GLY A 85 16.54 -18.92 -5.81
CA GLY A 85 16.31 -17.61 -5.19
C GLY A 85 14.84 -17.48 -4.73
N PRO A 86 14.53 -16.62 -3.74
CA PRO A 86 13.23 -16.62 -3.06
C PRO A 86 12.07 -15.97 -3.85
N THR A 87 12.17 -15.76 -5.16
CA THR A 87 11.17 -14.98 -5.92
C THR A 87 10.90 -15.53 -7.32
N LEU A 88 10.69 -16.83 -7.46
CA LEU A 88 9.82 -17.29 -8.54
C LEU A 88 8.38 -17.01 -8.09
N LEU A 89 7.90 -15.80 -8.37
CA LEU A 89 6.49 -15.47 -8.20
C LEU A 89 5.67 -16.44 -9.06
N PRO A 90 4.55 -16.98 -8.55
CA PRO A 90 3.63 -17.76 -9.37
C PRO A 90 3.21 -16.90 -10.56
N THR A 91 3.54 -17.34 -11.78
CA THR A 91 3.09 -16.66 -13.00
C THR A 91 1.57 -16.80 -13.09
N LEU A 92 0.85 -15.71 -12.84
CA LEU A 92 -0.57 -15.60 -13.16
C LEU A 92 -0.72 -15.50 -14.68
N HIS A 93 -1.66 -16.26 -15.25
CA HIS A 93 -2.06 -16.09 -16.66
C HIS A 93 -2.86 -14.78 -16.78
N GLU A 94 -2.42 -13.90 -17.67
CA GLU A 94 -3.02 -12.57 -17.89
C GLU A 94 -4.36 -12.62 -18.65
N ASP A 95 -4.77 -13.82 -19.10
CA ASP A 95 -5.85 -13.97 -20.09
C ASP A 95 -7.18 -14.49 -19.50
N ILE A 96 -7.43 -14.30 -18.19
CA ILE A 96 -8.70 -14.72 -17.55
C ILE A 96 -9.54 -13.50 -17.19
N GLU A 97 -10.57 -13.23 -18.00
CA GLU A 97 -11.58 -12.23 -17.69
C GLU A 97 -12.54 -12.71 -16.57
N LEU A 98 -12.84 -11.82 -15.64
CA LEU A 98 -13.78 -12.06 -14.53
C LEU A 98 -15.22 -11.98 -15.08
N ASN A 99 -15.73 -13.08 -15.62
CA ASN A 99 -17.09 -13.15 -16.16
C ASN A 99 -18.12 -12.99 -15.03
N THR A 100 -18.58 -11.76 -14.79
CA THR A 100 -19.61 -11.43 -13.79
C THR A 100 -20.99 -11.68 -14.38
N GLY A 101 -21.21 -12.90 -14.88
CA GLY A 101 -22.45 -13.39 -15.44
C GLY A 101 -23.17 -14.30 -14.45
N THR A 102 -23.92 -13.68 -13.54
CA THR A 102 -25.07 -14.22 -12.79
C THR A 102 -25.22 -15.75 -12.70
N PHE A 103 -24.54 -16.43 -11.77
CA PHE A 103 -25.05 -17.67 -11.13
C PHE A 103 -24.46 -17.75 -9.71
N SER A 104 -25.25 -17.54 -8.66
CA SER A 104 -25.93 -18.63 -7.95
C SER A 104 -25.01 -19.81 -7.61
N ARG A 105 -24.67 -19.90 -6.32
CA ARG A 105 -24.21 -21.08 -5.58
C ARG A 105 -24.09 -22.37 -6.42
N SER A 106 -22.89 -22.73 -6.85
CA SER A 106 -22.52 -24.15 -6.96
C SER A 106 -21.01 -24.32 -7.09
N ALA A 107 -20.50 -25.35 -6.43
CA ALA A 107 -19.11 -25.73 -6.41
C ALA A 107 -18.63 -26.23 -7.79
N CYS A 108 -17.54 -25.65 -8.28
CA CYS A 108 -16.66 -26.15 -9.33
C CYS A 108 -15.46 -25.18 -9.32
N GLY A 109 -14.21 -25.52 -9.05
CA GLY A 109 -13.50 -26.79 -9.15
C GLY A 109 -12.12 -26.50 -9.75
N THR A 110 -11.31 -25.66 -9.09
CA THR A 110 -9.90 -25.45 -9.46
C THR A 110 -9.00 -26.16 -8.45
N PRO A 111 -8.09 -27.06 -8.88
CA PRO A 111 -7.15 -27.71 -7.97
C PRO A 111 -6.10 -26.68 -7.54
N GLY A 112 -6.13 -26.28 -6.26
CA GLY A 112 -5.11 -25.40 -5.67
C GLY A 112 -5.66 -24.24 -4.84
N GLU A 113 -6.98 -24.01 -4.81
CA GLU A 113 -7.53 -23.03 -3.88
C GLU A 113 -7.50 -23.62 -2.46
N LEU A 114 -6.45 -23.28 -1.70
CA LEU A 114 -6.33 -23.58 -0.29
C LEU A 114 -7.39 -22.77 0.48
N ARG A 115 -8.66 -23.17 0.36
CA ARG A 115 -9.71 -22.69 1.24
C ARG A 115 -9.34 -23.16 2.65
N LEU A 116 -9.17 -22.20 3.55
CA LEU A 116 -8.92 -22.46 4.96
C LEU A 116 -10.17 -23.15 5.53
N THR A 117 -10.23 -24.47 5.40
CA THR A 117 -11.31 -25.28 5.97
C THR A 117 -11.12 -25.35 7.47
N LYS A 118 -12.24 -25.54 8.17
CA LYS A 118 -12.26 -25.73 9.62
C LYS A 118 -11.26 -26.82 10.05
N ASP A 119 -11.08 -27.86 9.25
CA ASP A 119 -10.16 -28.97 9.57
C ASP A 119 -8.69 -28.57 9.46
N VAL A 120 -8.31 -27.77 8.45
CA VAL A 120 -6.95 -27.18 8.34
C VAL A 120 -6.68 -26.23 9.50
N LEU A 121 -7.69 -25.48 9.94
CA LEU A 121 -7.60 -24.60 11.11
C LEU A 121 -7.39 -25.39 12.41
N MET A 122 -8.10 -26.51 12.57
CA MET A 122 -8.01 -27.38 13.74
C MET A 122 -6.73 -28.21 13.76
N TYR A 123 -6.17 -28.57 12.59
CA TYR A 123 -4.91 -29.31 12.47
C TYR A 123 -3.74 -28.59 13.17
N THR A 124 -3.73 -27.26 13.10
CA THR A 124 -2.68 -26.42 13.73
C THR A 124 -3.06 -25.92 15.13
N GLN A 125 -4.19 -26.39 15.69
CA GLN A 125 -4.66 -25.97 17.01
C GLN A 125 -3.72 -26.44 18.13
N GLN A 126 -3.26 -27.69 18.07
CA GLN A 126 -2.42 -28.26 19.14
C GLN A 126 -1.05 -27.57 19.21
N THR A 127 -0.42 -27.27 18.07
CA THR A 127 0.86 -26.54 18.02
C THR A 127 0.75 -25.15 18.65
N ARG A 128 -0.36 -24.43 18.43
CA ARG A 128 -0.60 -23.11 19.04
C ARG A 128 -0.96 -23.17 20.52
N ALA A 129 -1.67 -24.21 20.95
CA ALA A 129 -2.03 -24.39 22.35
C ALA A 129 -0.85 -24.83 23.24
N MET A 130 0.24 -25.32 22.62
CA MET A 130 1.44 -25.82 23.29
C MET A 130 2.60 -24.82 23.36
N ASP A 131 2.45 -23.60 22.81
CA ASP A 131 3.30 -22.47 23.17
C ASP A 131 2.94 -22.00 24.59
N VAL A 132 3.28 -22.88 25.52
CA VAL A 132 3.32 -22.67 26.95
C VAL A 132 4.17 -21.44 27.20
N ARG A 133 3.50 -20.39 27.70
CA ARG A 133 4.02 -19.28 28.52
C ARG A 133 5.57 -19.27 28.60
N PRO A 134 6.26 -18.30 27.97
CA PRO A 134 7.69 -18.13 28.17
C PRO A 134 8.00 -18.16 29.67
N LYS A 135 8.84 -19.10 30.13
CA LYS A 135 9.28 -19.15 31.52
C LYS A 135 9.91 -17.81 31.83
N SER A 136 9.35 -17.09 32.81
CA SER A 136 9.97 -15.90 33.37
C SER A 136 11.36 -16.30 33.89
N GLU A 137 12.42 -15.76 33.30
CA GLU A 137 13.76 -15.77 33.86
C GLU A 137 13.70 -15.24 35.29
N ALA A 138 13.84 -16.12 36.26
CA ALA A 138 14.13 -15.78 37.64
C ALA A 138 15.12 -16.82 38.17
N TYR A 139 16.39 -16.64 37.80
CA TYR A 139 17.51 -17.18 38.58
C TYR A 139 18.77 -16.35 38.31
N ALA A 140 18.96 -15.32 39.13
CA ALA A 140 20.26 -14.72 39.44
C ALA A 140 20.22 -14.34 40.92
N GLY A 141 20.94 -15.11 41.75
CA GLY A 141 20.98 -14.97 43.20
C GLY A 141 21.37 -16.28 43.87
#